data_AF-A0A429QLZ9-F1
#
_entry.id   AF-A0A429QLZ9-F1
#
_cell.length_a   1.000
_cell.length_b   1.000
_cell.length_c   1.000
_cell.angle_alpha   90.00
_cell.angle_beta   90.00
_cell.angle_gamma   90.00
#
_symmetry.space_group_name_H-M   'P 1'
#
loop_
_entity.id
_entity.type
_entity.pdbx_description
1 polymer ?
#
loop_
_entity_poly.entity_id
_entity_poly.type
_entity_poly.pdbx_seq_one_letter_code
_entity_poly.pdbx_strand_id
1 'polypeptide(L)'
;MTAPLDTPHDLVGIGIGPFNLSLAALAHGLTTHGGAGLATAFYDQRRDFHWHPGLLIDGATLQVPFLADLVTLADPASPWTFLNYLKHKERLYPFYFAERFHIQRAEYDAYCRWVAGRLPGLHFGHQVDAVRWNPERDLFEVDFTQLDADGEAEALGLAVGVELGEVDLEEVAFGVPADGVD
;
A
#
# COMPACT_ATOMS: atom_id res chain seq x y z
N MET A 1 -28.01 7.95 -9.01
CA MET A 1 -27.30 8.98 -9.80
C MET A 1 -25.83 8.59 -9.74
N THR A 2 -25.30 8.01 -10.82
CA THR A 2 -23.91 7.59 -10.94
C THR A 2 -23.01 8.83 -10.92
N ALA A 3 -22.02 8.86 -10.02
CA ALA A 3 -21.04 9.94 -9.94
C ALA A 3 -20.27 10.05 -11.28
N PRO A 4 -19.87 11.27 -11.70
CA PRO A 4 -19.24 11.45 -13.00
C PRO A 4 -17.85 10.78 -13.04
N LEU A 5 -17.58 10.06 -14.13
CA LEU A 5 -16.30 9.42 -14.47
C LEU A 5 -15.28 10.46 -14.98
N ASP A 6 -14.94 11.47 -14.16
CA ASP A 6 -14.45 12.72 -14.75
C ASP A 6 -12.93 12.87 -14.93
N THR A 7 -12.07 11.96 -14.47
CA THR A 7 -10.65 11.96 -14.89
C THR A 7 -10.03 10.57 -14.71
N PRO A 8 -9.39 9.98 -15.74
CA PRO A 8 -8.59 8.77 -15.60
C PRO A 8 -7.45 8.95 -14.59
N HIS A 9 -7.17 7.88 -13.85
CA HIS A 9 -6.01 7.80 -12.95
C HIS A 9 -4.81 7.31 -13.75
N ASP A 10 -3.62 7.81 -13.42
CA ASP A 10 -2.37 7.33 -14.00
C ASP A 10 -2.06 5.90 -13.53
N LEU A 11 -2.50 5.55 -12.32
CA LEU A 11 -2.32 4.22 -11.73
C LEU A 11 -3.54 3.82 -10.88
N VAL A 12 -4.04 2.60 -11.10
CA VAL A 12 -4.99 1.94 -10.21
C VAL A 12 -4.35 0.67 -9.63
N GLY A 13 -4.36 0.55 -8.30
CA GLY A 13 -3.90 -0.65 -7.60
C GLY A 13 -5.04 -1.42 -6.95
N ILE A 14 -4.98 -2.75 -7.02
CA ILE A 14 -5.97 -3.67 -6.44
C ILE A 14 -5.32 -4.41 -5.27
N GLY A 15 -5.93 -4.32 -4.10
CA GLY A 15 -5.36 -4.72 -2.81
C GLY A 15 -4.48 -3.64 -2.18
N ILE A 16 -4.61 -3.43 -0.88
CA ILE A 16 -3.78 -2.52 -0.06
C ILE A 16 -3.00 -3.35 0.96
N GLY A 17 -2.17 -4.26 0.45
CA GLY A 17 -1.10 -4.91 1.20
C GLY A 17 0.14 -4.01 1.32
N PRO A 18 1.21 -4.44 2.03
CA PRO A 18 2.44 -3.64 2.18
C PRO A 18 3.06 -3.17 0.86
N PHE A 19 2.93 -3.94 -0.22
CA PHE A 19 3.53 -3.62 -1.52
C PHE A 19 2.80 -2.48 -2.22
N ASN A 20 1.48 -2.59 -2.37
CA ASN A 20 0.68 -1.50 -2.93
C ASN A 20 0.63 -0.29 -2.01
N LEU A 21 0.72 -0.47 -0.68
CA LEU A 21 0.89 0.64 0.25
C LEU A 21 2.25 1.35 0.08
N SER A 22 3.33 0.58 -0.17
CA SER A 22 4.66 1.13 -0.53
C SER A 22 4.60 1.89 -1.84
N LEU A 23 3.99 1.32 -2.88
CA LEU A 23 3.83 1.96 -4.18
C LEU A 23 3.03 3.26 -4.08
N ALA A 24 1.91 3.25 -3.36
CA ALA A 24 1.11 4.44 -3.09
C ALA A 24 1.93 5.50 -2.34
N ALA A 25 2.72 5.10 -1.34
CA ALA A 25 3.56 6.01 -0.56
C ALA A 25 4.68 6.63 -1.41
N LEU A 26 5.30 5.86 -2.31
CA LEU A 26 6.32 6.35 -3.25
C LEU A 26 5.73 7.23 -4.35
N ALA A 27 4.50 6.95 -4.80
CA ALA A 27 3.78 7.77 -5.75
C ALA A 27 3.39 9.15 -5.18
N HIS A 28 3.19 9.24 -3.86
CA HIS A 28 2.70 10.45 -3.21
C HIS A 28 3.71 11.61 -3.33
N GLY A 29 3.27 12.66 -4.04
CA GLY A 29 4.07 13.86 -4.27
C GLY A 29 4.89 13.83 -5.56
N LEU A 30 4.84 12.73 -6.32
CA LEU A 30 5.43 12.68 -7.66
C LEU A 30 4.60 13.49 -8.66
N THR A 31 5.30 14.01 -9.66
CA THR A 31 4.70 14.72 -10.78
C THR A 31 4.95 13.98 -12.09
N THR A 32 3.98 14.04 -12.98
CA THR A 32 4.10 13.56 -14.36
C THR A 32 4.98 14.52 -15.18
N HIS A 33 5.38 14.10 -16.39
CA HIS A 33 6.15 14.95 -17.29
C HIS A 33 5.46 16.28 -17.62
N GLY A 34 4.13 16.36 -17.49
CA GLY A 34 3.35 17.60 -17.67
C GLY A 34 3.34 18.52 -16.44
N GLY A 35 4.02 18.16 -15.35
CA GLY A 35 4.05 18.93 -14.10
C GLY A 35 2.79 18.79 -13.23
N ALA A 36 1.81 18.00 -13.67
CA ALA A 36 0.66 17.61 -12.86
C ALA A 36 1.07 16.53 -11.83
N GLY A 37 0.38 16.47 -10.69
CA GLY A 37 0.58 15.38 -9.73
C GLY A 37 0.17 14.03 -10.34
N LEU A 38 0.88 12.96 -9.98
CA LEU A 38 0.54 11.60 -10.38
C LEU A 38 -0.79 11.18 -9.72
N ALA A 39 -1.84 10.97 -10.51
CA ALA A 39 -3.16 10.59 -10.02
C ALA A 39 -3.22 9.08 -9.78
N THR A 40 -3.38 8.67 -8.52
CA THR A 40 -3.40 7.25 -8.14
C THR A 40 -4.60 6.91 -7.26
N ALA A 41 -5.13 5.70 -7.42
CA ALA A 41 -6.17 5.15 -6.54
C ALA A 41 -5.89 3.67 -6.26
N PHE A 42 -6.00 3.27 -5.00
CA PHE A 42 -5.80 1.89 -4.56
C PHE A 42 -7.03 1.41 -3.80
N TYR A 43 -7.51 0.21 -4.12
CA TYR A 43 -8.75 -0.34 -3.57
C TYR A 43 -8.49 -1.62 -2.79
N ASP A 44 -9.13 -1.79 -1.63
CA ASP A 44 -9.13 -3.05 -0.88
C ASP A 44 -10.52 -3.32 -0.31
N GLN A 45 -10.96 -4.58 -0.36
CA GLN A 45 -12.26 -5.00 0.19
C GLN A 45 -12.30 -4.96 1.73
N ARG A 46 -11.14 -5.07 2.40
CA ARG A 46 -11.05 -4.93 3.86
C ARG A 46 -11.37 -3.49 4.24
N ARG A 47 -11.95 -3.30 5.42
CA ARG A 47 -12.31 -1.96 5.92
C ARG A 47 -11.13 -1.17 6.49
N ASP A 48 -10.08 -1.88 6.88
CA ASP A 48 -8.89 -1.32 7.48
C ASP A 48 -7.65 -2.16 7.12
N PHE A 49 -6.48 -1.52 7.16
CA PHE A 49 -5.22 -2.22 6.97
C PHE A 49 -4.90 -3.14 8.16
N HIS A 50 -4.65 -4.41 7.87
CA HIS A 50 -4.12 -5.39 8.83
C HIS A 50 -3.11 -6.32 8.14
N TRP A 51 -1.88 -6.33 8.63
CA TRP A 51 -0.82 -7.19 8.09
C TRP A 51 -0.74 -8.52 8.85
N HIS A 52 -1.29 -9.57 8.23
CA HIS A 52 -1.37 -10.93 8.77
C HIS A 52 -1.84 -10.99 10.25
N PRO A 53 -3.10 -10.62 10.55
CA PRO A 53 -3.59 -10.54 11.94
C PRO A 53 -3.43 -11.86 12.71
N GLY A 54 -3.54 -13.02 12.03
CA GLY A 54 -3.33 -14.34 12.63
C GLY A 54 -1.87 -14.67 12.99
N LEU A 55 -0.89 -13.85 12.59
CA LEU A 55 0.54 -14.04 12.83
C LEU A 55 1.17 -12.93 13.68
N LEU A 56 0.34 -12.08 14.32
CA LEU A 56 0.78 -11.07 15.28
C LEU A 56 0.99 -11.67 16.67
N ILE A 57 1.77 -12.74 16.74
CA ILE A 57 2.14 -13.42 17.99
C ILE A 57 3.07 -12.49 18.78
N ASP A 58 2.88 -12.41 20.10
CA ASP A 58 3.73 -11.59 20.97
C ASP A 58 5.21 -11.98 20.83
N GLY A 59 6.08 -10.97 20.74
CA GLY A 59 7.51 -11.14 20.51
C GLY A 59 7.94 -11.46 19.08
N ALA A 60 7.04 -11.72 18.13
CA ALA A 60 7.42 -12.01 16.75
C ALA A 60 7.99 -10.76 16.05
N THR A 61 9.15 -10.90 15.40
CA THR A 61 9.83 -9.82 14.68
C THR A 61 9.75 -9.97 13.16
N LEU A 62 10.00 -8.87 12.45
CA LEU A 62 10.39 -8.93 11.05
C LEU A 62 11.72 -9.70 10.91
N GLN A 63 11.90 -10.36 9.78
CA GLN A 63 13.16 -11.01 9.40
C GLN A 63 14.13 -10.05 8.69
N VAL A 64 13.67 -8.84 8.40
CA VAL A 64 14.44 -7.76 7.77
C VAL A 64 14.62 -6.57 8.72
N PRO A 65 15.71 -5.80 8.57
CA PRO A 65 15.89 -4.56 9.32
C PRO A 65 14.77 -3.55 9.12
N PHE A 66 14.56 -2.67 10.10
CA PHE A 66 13.54 -1.59 10.02
C PHE A 66 13.74 -0.63 8.85
N LEU A 67 14.93 -0.57 8.24
CA LEU A 67 15.19 0.22 7.03
C LEU A 67 14.53 -0.38 5.79
N ALA A 68 14.22 -1.69 5.79
CA ALA A 68 13.32 -2.31 4.82
C ALA A 68 11.85 -2.04 5.20
N ASP A 69 11.54 -0.77 5.47
CA ASP A 69 10.16 -0.29 5.60
C ASP A 69 9.53 -0.10 4.22
N LEU A 70 8.42 0.65 4.13
CA LEU A 70 7.71 0.83 2.87
C LEU A 70 8.51 1.64 1.83
N VAL A 71 9.41 2.53 2.22
CA VAL A 71 9.94 3.56 1.31
C VAL A 71 11.42 3.86 1.46
N THR A 72 12.03 3.62 2.63
CA THR A 72 13.36 4.13 3.00
C THR A 72 14.46 3.72 2.01
N LEU A 73 14.42 2.48 1.48
CA LEU A 73 15.44 2.03 0.53
C LEU A 73 15.29 2.63 -0.87
N ALA A 74 14.13 3.18 -1.21
CA ALA A 74 13.89 3.88 -2.47
C ALA A 74 14.03 5.40 -2.31
N ASP A 75 13.46 5.97 -1.26
CA ASP A 75 13.54 7.38 -0.90
C ASP A 75 13.59 7.56 0.63
N PRO A 76 14.79 7.71 1.23
CA PRO A 76 14.94 7.93 2.66
C PRO A 76 14.45 9.32 3.12
N ALA A 77 14.21 10.27 2.21
CA ALA A 77 13.65 11.58 2.54
C ALA A 77 12.11 11.57 2.62
N SER A 78 11.48 10.47 2.19
CA SER A 78 10.02 10.34 2.17
C SER A 78 9.41 10.61 3.56
N PRO A 79 8.27 11.32 3.64
CA PRO A 79 7.54 11.50 4.90
C PRO A 79 6.99 10.18 5.46
N TRP A 80 6.97 9.11 4.65
CA TRP A 80 6.36 7.83 4.98
C TRP A 80 7.34 6.81 5.56
N THR A 81 8.59 7.18 5.87
CA THR A 81 9.55 6.27 6.51
C THR A 81 9.09 5.85 7.92
N PHE A 82 9.53 4.67 8.35
CA PHE A 82 9.32 4.16 9.71
C PHE A 82 9.94 5.09 10.76
N LEU A 83 11.07 5.73 10.45
CA LEU A 83 11.69 6.73 11.33
C LEU A 83 10.80 7.98 11.49
N ASN A 84 10.15 8.45 10.42
CA ASN A 84 9.19 9.55 10.50
C ASN A 84 7.94 9.17 11.29
N TYR A 85 7.46 7.92 11.16
CA TYR A 85 6.43 7.37 12.03
C TYR A 85 6.84 7.43 13.51
N LEU A 86 8.03 6.92 13.85
CA LEU A 86 8.54 6.96 15.22
C LEU A 86 8.68 8.40 15.75
N LYS A 87 9.12 9.33 14.90
CA LYS A 87 9.19 10.75 15.26
C LYS A 87 7.81 11.30 15.58
N HIS A 88 6.81 11.00 14.74
CA HIS A 88 5.43 11.42 14.94
C HIS A 88 4.80 10.83 16.20
N LYS A 89 5.20 9.62 16.60
CA LYS A 89 4.77 8.96 17.84
C LYS A 89 5.60 9.35 19.06
N GLU A 90 6.53 10.31 18.94
CA GLU A 90 7.46 10.72 20.01
C GLU A 90 8.33 9.56 20.55
N ARG A 91 8.55 8.53 19.73
CA ARG A 91 9.26 7.31 20.09
C ARG A 91 10.63 7.16 19.42
N LEU A 92 11.04 8.10 18.58
CA LEU A 92 12.32 8.04 17.86
C LEU A 92 13.53 7.94 18.81
N TYR A 93 13.59 8.76 19.86
CA TYR A 93 14.69 8.72 20.83
C TYR A 93 14.72 7.41 21.64
N PRO A 94 13.61 6.96 22.26
CA PRO A 94 13.56 5.65 22.89
C PRO A 94 13.95 4.50 21.95
N PHE A 95 13.51 4.55 20.69
CA PHE A 95 13.84 3.54 19.69
C PHE A 95 15.33 3.51 19.38
N TYR A 96 15.95 4.68 19.21
CA TYR A 96 17.40 4.80 19.01
C TYR A 96 18.19 4.10 20.12
N PHE A 97 17.85 4.37 21.39
CA PHE A 97 18.53 3.75 22.53
C PHE A 97 18.23 2.26 22.71
N ALA A 98 17.15 1.75 22.12
CA ALA A 98 16.85 0.32 22.19
C ALA A 98 17.82 -0.52 21.33
N GLU A 99 18.48 0.09 20.34
CA GLU A 99 19.45 -0.56 19.43
C GLU A 99 18.91 -1.85 18.78
N ARG A 100 17.61 -1.89 18.49
CA ARG A 100 16.95 -3.05 17.85
C ARG A 100 16.79 -2.84 16.35
N PHE A 101 17.54 -3.61 15.57
CA PHE A 101 17.44 -3.59 14.10
C PHE A 101 16.17 -4.27 13.57
N HIS A 102 15.68 -5.31 14.24
CA HIS A 102 14.48 -6.06 13.85
C HIS A 102 13.31 -5.66 14.73
N ILE A 103 12.29 -5.07 14.11
CA ILE A 103 11.10 -4.57 14.83
C ILE A 103 10.05 -5.68 14.99
N GLN A 104 9.18 -5.51 15.98
CA GLN A 104 8.06 -6.42 16.17
C GLN A 104 7.07 -6.31 15.00
N ARG A 105 6.48 -7.43 14.61
CA ARG A 105 5.44 -7.48 13.56
C ARG A 105 4.26 -6.56 13.89
N ALA A 106 3.86 -6.52 15.16
CA ALA A 106 2.80 -5.62 15.63
C ALA A 106 3.16 -4.13 15.49
N GLU A 107 4.45 -3.77 15.64
CA GLU A 107 4.90 -2.39 15.44
C GLU A 107 4.96 -2.02 13.96
N TYR A 108 5.37 -2.95 13.10
CA TYR A 108 5.29 -2.77 11.65
C TYR A 108 3.84 -2.62 11.16
N ASP A 109 2.92 -3.47 11.63
CA ASP A 109 1.50 -3.33 11.35
C ASP A 109 0.94 -1.97 11.81
N ALA A 110 1.32 -1.50 13.00
CA ALA A 110 0.93 -0.18 13.49
C ALA A 110 1.49 0.97 12.63
N TYR A 111 2.72 0.81 12.13
CA TYR A 111 3.32 1.75 11.18
C TYR A 111 2.56 1.76 9.84
N CYS A 112 2.26 0.61 9.26
CA CYS A 112 1.50 0.53 8.01
C CYS A 112 0.08 1.11 8.18
N ARG A 113 -0.60 0.84 9.30
CA ARG A 113 -1.88 1.50 9.63
C ARG A 113 -1.75 3.02 9.74
N TRP A 114 -0.64 3.50 10.29
CA TRP A 114 -0.37 4.94 10.37
C TRP A 114 -0.18 5.58 8.99
N VAL A 115 0.48 4.90 8.05
CA VAL A 115 0.59 5.35 6.65
C VAL A 115 -0.79 5.29 5.99
N ALA A 116 -1.46 4.15 6.06
CA ALA A 116 -2.75 3.91 5.42
C ALA A 116 -3.83 4.90 5.87
N GLY A 117 -3.84 5.29 7.15
CA GLY A 117 -4.80 6.28 7.67
C GLY A 117 -4.49 7.74 7.30
N ARG A 118 -3.43 8.02 6.54
CA ARG A 118 -2.96 9.38 6.22
C ARG A 118 -2.69 9.60 4.74
N LEU A 119 -2.38 8.54 4.02
CA LEU A 119 -2.08 8.60 2.61
C LEU A 119 -3.39 8.79 1.81
N PRO A 120 -3.50 9.82 0.96
CA PRO A 120 -4.66 9.99 0.11
C PRO A 120 -4.70 8.92 -1.00
N GLY A 121 -5.87 8.72 -1.61
CA GLY A 121 -6.05 7.78 -2.72
C GLY A 121 -6.14 6.30 -2.32
N LEU A 122 -6.31 6.01 -1.03
CA LEU A 122 -6.59 4.66 -0.53
C LEU A 122 -8.08 4.50 -0.24
N HIS A 123 -8.68 3.44 -0.79
CA HIS A 123 -10.11 3.15 -0.74
C HIS A 123 -10.35 1.77 -0.13
N PHE A 124 -10.56 1.74 1.19
CA PHE A 124 -10.94 0.52 1.92
C PHE A 124 -12.45 0.27 1.84
N GLY A 125 -12.88 -0.98 2.04
CA GLY A 125 -14.27 -1.42 1.88
C GLY A 125 -14.72 -1.38 0.42
N HIS A 126 -13.80 -1.49 -0.53
CA HIS A 126 -14.10 -1.49 -1.96
C HIS A 126 -13.61 -2.80 -2.57
N GLN A 127 -14.54 -3.70 -2.86
CA GLN A 127 -14.25 -4.95 -3.55
C GLN A 127 -14.18 -4.70 -5.05
N VAL A 128 -13.02 -4.91 -5.66
CA VAL A 128 -12.90 -4.88 -7.11
C VAL A 128 -13.51 -6.15 -7.68
N ASP A 129 -14.49 -5.99 -8.57
CA ASP A 129 -15.29 -7.09 -9.12
C ASP A 129 -14.80 -7.52 -10.50
N ALA A 130 -14.32 -6.56 -11.30
CA ALA A 130 -13.83 -6.83 -12.65
C ALA A 130 -12.84 -5.77 -13.12
N VAL A 131 -11.87 -6.20 -13.94
CA VAL A 131 -11.00 -5.32 -14.71
C VAL A 131 -11.19 -5.61 -16.19
N ARG A 132 -11.37 -4.57 -16.99
CA ARG A 132 -11.63 -4.68 -18.43
C ARG A 132 -10.79 -3.68 -19.20
N TRP A 133 -10.25 -4.11 -20.33
CA TRP A 133 -9.61 -3.20 -21.28
C TRP A 133 -10.66 -2.47 -22.11
N ASN A 134 -10.60 -1.14 -22.16
CA ASN A 134 -11.39 -0.30 -23.06
C ASN A 134 -10.53 0.16 -24.25
N PRO A 135 -10.68 -0.43 -25.46
CA PRO A 135 -9.87 -0.10 -26.62
C PRO A 135 -10.18 1.28 -27.22
N GLU A 136 -11.34 1.87 -26.94
CA GLU A 136 -11.68 3.22 -27.41
C GLU A 136 -10.96 4.30 -26.60
N ARG A 137 -10.69 4.01 -25.32
CA ARG A 137 -10.02 4.92 -24.39
C ARG A 137 -8.54 4.61 -24.19
N ASP A 138 -8.08 3.44 -24.63
CA ASP A 138 -6.72 2.93 -24.39
C ASP A 138 -6.40 2.84 -22.88
N LEU A 139 -7.39 2.40 -22.08
CA LEU A 139 -7.34 2.39 -20.62
C LEU A 139 -8.02 1.14 -20.04
N PHE A 140 -7.67 0.78 -18.80
CA PHE A 140 -8.43 -0.21 -18.03
C PHE A 140 -9.59 0.45 -17.29
N GLU A 141 -10.71 -0.25 -17.26
CA GLU A 141 -11.91 0.02 -16.48
C GLU A 141 -11.98 -1.00 -15.33
N VAL A 142 -12.10 -0.49 -14.11
CA VAL A 142 -12.13 -1.27 -12.86
C VAL A 142 -13.49 -1.07 -12.20
N ASP A 143 -14.33 -2.08 -12.26
CA ASP A 143 -15.60 -2.10 -11.53
C ASP A 143 -15.34 -2.49 -10.08
N PHE A 144 -16.04 -1.84 -9.16
CA PHE A 144 -16.00 -2.21 -7.75
C PHE A 144 -17.36 -2.07 -7.07
N THR A 145 -17.53 -2.86 -6.02
CA THR A 145 -18.63 -2.78 -5.06
C THR A 145 -18.10 -2.17 -3.77
N GLN A 146 -18.72 -1.08 -3.33
CA GLN A 146 -18.52 -0.53 -2.00
C GLN A 146 -19.28 -1.40 -1.00
N LEU A 147 -18.59 -1.82 0.06
CA LEU A 147 -19.10 -2.67 1.13
C LEU A 147 -19.43 -1.83 2.37
N ASP A 148 -20.54 -2.14 3.01
CA ASP A 148 -20.94 -1.50 4.26
C ASP A 148 -20.15 -2.02 5.49
N ALA A 149 -20.68 -1.81 6.70
CA ALA A 149 -20.04 -2.29 7.93
C ALA A 149 -20.13 -3.82 8.12
N ASP A 150 -21.16 -4.44 7.55
CA ASP A 150 -21.43 -5.87 7.66
C ASP A 150 -20.80 -6.66 6.49
N GLY A 151 -20.26 -5.95 5.49
CA GLY A 151 -19.65 -6.52 4.30
C GLY A 151 -20.64 -6.72 3.15
N GLU A 152 -21.82 -6.11 3.23
CA GLU A 152 -22.85 -6.18 2.22
C GLU A 152 -22.69 -5.04 1.20
N ALA A 153 -23.18 -5.26 -0.03
CA ALA A 153 -23.07 -4.29 -1.10
C ALA A 153 -23.88 -3.02 -0.82
N GLU A 154 -23.21 -1.87 -0.72
CA GLU A 154 -23.82 -0.55 -0.51
C GLU A 154 -23.96 0.22 -1.82
N ALA A 155 -22.93 0.19 -2.68
CA ALA A 155 -22.92 0.91 -3.95
C ALA A 155 -22.01 0.25 -4.99
N LEU A 156 -22.25 0.55 -6.27
CA LEU A 156 -21.36 0.17 -7.38
C LEU A 156 -20.60 1.40 -7.87
N GLY A 157 -19.34 1.23 -8.25
CA GLY A 157 -18.49 2.27 -8.81
C GLY A 157 -17.59 1.76 -9.95
N LEU A 158 -17.00 2.71 -10.67
CA LEU A 158 -16.09 2.45 -11.79
C LEU A 158 -14.91 3.42 -11.68
N ALA A 159 -13.69 2.87 -11.68
CA ALA A 159 -12.45 3.61 -11.82
C ALA A 159 -11.83 3.32 -13.19
N VAL A 160 -11.04 4.26 -13.71
CA VAL A 160 -10.38 4.12 -15.02
C VAL A 160 -8.92 4.52 -14.86
N GLY A 161 -7.99 3.71 -15.36
CA GLY A 161 -6.56 4.03 -15.31
C GLY A 161 -5.67 2.94 -15.90
N VAL A 162 -4.36 3.02 -15.67
CA VAL A 162 -3.41 1.95 -15.99
C VAL A 162 -3.34 0.98 -14.80
N GLU A 163 -3.46 -0.33 -15.06
CA GLU A 163 -3.41 -1.38 -14.03
C GLU A 163 -1.97 -1.84 -13.77
N LEU A 164 -1.62 -2.02 -12.49
CA LEU A 164 -0.55 -2.92 -12.08
C LEU A 164 -1.17 -4.09 -11.31
N GLY A 165 -1.06 -5.29 -11.89
CA GLY A 165 -1.56 -6.52 -11.29
C GLY A 165 -0.84 -6.88 -9.98
N GLU A 166 -1.42 -7.82 -9.24
CA GLU A 166 -0.90 -8.31 -7.96
C GLU A 166 0.54 -8.82 -8.11
N VAL A 167 1.44 -8.37 -7.22
CA VAL A 167 2.84 -8.84 -7.18
C VAL A 167 2.94 -9.95 -6.14
N ASP A 168 3.24 -11.16 -6.59
CA ASP A 168 3.41 -12.32 -5.73
C ASP A 168 4.61 -12.17 -4.78
N LEU A 169 4.31 -12.33 -3.49
CA LEU A 169 5.22 -12.05 -2.37
C LEU A 169 6.36 -13.06 -2.21
N GLU A 170 6.20 -14.25 -2.78
CA GLU A 170 7.20 -15.31 -2.67
C GLU A 170 8.44 -15.01 -3.52
N GLU A 171 8.36 -14.15 -4.54
CA GLU A 171 9.51 -13.90 -5.43
C GLU A 171 10.41 -12.75 -4.93
N VAL A 172 9.84 -11.74 -4.27
CA VAL A 172 10.59 -10.53 -3.83
C VAL A 172 11.33 -10.74 -2.50
N ALA A 173 10.79 -11.58 -1.61
CA ALA A 173 11.41 -11.85 -0.32
C ALA A 173 12.59 -12.86 -0.39
N PHE A 174 12.68 -13.65 -1.48
CA PHE A 174 13.64 -14.74 -1.63
C PHE A 174 14.70 -14.51 -2.72
N GLY A 175 14.93 -13.26 -3.13
CA GLY A 175 15.97 -12.87 -4.11
C GLY A 175 17.44 -13.07 -3.66
N VAL A 176 17.75 -14.17 -2.98
CA VAL A 176 19.10 -14.72 -2.84
C VAL A 176 19.18 -15.96 -3.74
N PRO A 177 20.03 -15.98 -4.78
CA PRO A 177 20.23 -17.19 -5.57
C PRO A 177 20.71 -18.32 -4.66
N ALA A 178 19.98 -19.44 -4.65
CA ALA A 178 20.42 -20.68 -4.05
C ALA A 178 21.39 -21.40 -4.99
N ASP A 179 22.53 -20.77 -5.32
CA ASP A 179 23.60 -21.42 -6.07
C ASP A 179 24.87 -21.45 -5.24
N GLY A 180 25.13 -22.64 -4.68
CA GLY A 180 26.45 -23.26 -4.66
C GLY A 180 27.48 -22.69 -3.68
N VAL A 181 27.58 -23.33 -2.51
CA VAL A 181 28.90 -23.59 -1.93
C VAL A 181 29.68 -24.48 -2.89
N ASP A 182 30.79 -23.97 -3.42
CA ASP A 182 32.11 -24.60 -3.40
C ASP A 182 33.22 -23.54 -3.59
#